data_AF-A0A3B5KU03-F1
#
_entry.id   AF-A0A3B5KU03-F1
#
_cell.length_a   1.000
_cell.length_b   1.000
_cell.length_c   1.000
_cell.angle_alpha   90.00
_cell.angle_beta   90.00
_cell.angle_gamma   90.00
#
_symmetry.space_group_name_H-M   'P 1'
#
loop_
_entity.id
_entity.type
_entity.pdbx_description
1 polymer ?
#
loop_
_entity_poly.entity_id
_entity_poly.type
_entity_poly.pdbx_seq_one_letter_code
_entity_poly.pdbx_strand_id
1 'polypeptide(L)'
;NEFLQLLKSHKEKTEEEMREMRRKNEELKRERDEGKEVLERQHRCIEHLRAKLFHTQVARYANFTSCPLTYKYRELEEKLDYLQKSSAQRDRTEALLKQKDKDCAQLAKDCEALKAQATSLLGELNERQILLQKSDDERKMLEEKLVSKVKALQAAERELEQQRKQHHVANDKLLLQVQSLENALKSERHVVTEEKKKLSQLQHAYTCLFRDYDSKLKSEVKNTLGHLSSKLEEAERALAIKQDLIDKLKEEVEQQKGSLETVPVLTAQAEIYKADFLAEREAREKLNQKKEELQEQFTQALAEIERLKHELTARARLEQMKLKHMDDFPARQTHIPPQQAGAADLPDLCCPKCNYLAPDMDTLQIHVMDCIQ
;
A
#
# COMPACT_ATOMS: atom_id res chain seq x y z
N ASN A 1 17.53 -3.65 -75.98
CA ASN A 1 17.33 -2.24 -76.42
C ASN A 1 16.77 -2.26 -77.84
N GLU A 2 15.56 -2.81 -77.99
CA GLU A 2 15.02 -3.26 -79.27
C GLU A 2 14.36 -2.13 -80.07
N PHE A 3 13.78 -1.15 -79.36
CA PHE A 3 13.17 0.04 -79.95
C PHE A 3 14.17 0.84 -80.82
N LEU A 4 15.45 0.88 -80.42
CA LEU A 4 16.50 1.56 -81.18
C LEU A 4 16.88 0.80 -82.48
N GLN A 5 16.81 -0.53 -82.48
CA GLN A 5 16.99 -1.34 -83.68
C GLN A 5 15.81 -1.19 -84.65
N LEU A 6 14.58 -1.15 -84.13
CA LEU A 6 13.37 -0.95 -84.92
C LEU A 6 13.38 0.41 -85.64
N LEU A 7 13.73 1.49 -84.91
CA LEU A 7 13.91 2.83 -85.48
C LEU A 7 15.00 2.87 -86.57
N LYS A 8 16.11 2.15 -86.36
CA LYS A 8 17.20 2.10 -87.35
C LYS A 8 16.77 1.35 -88.62
N SER A 9 16.09 0.21 -88.47
CA SER A 9 15.53 -0.55 -89.60
C SER A 9 14.49 0.26 -90.38
N HIS A 10 13.61 0.99 -89.70
CA HIS A 10 12.64 1.87 -90.35
C HIS A 10 13.32 3.02 -91.12
N LYS A 11 14.40 3.58 -90.57
CA LYS A 11 15.20 4.62 -91.26
C LYS A 11 15.90 4.07 -92.50
N GLU A 12 16.58 2.93 -92.39
CA GLU A 12 17.27 2.29 -93.52
C GLU A 12 16.27 1.95 -94.64
N LYS A 13 15.05 1.49 -94.28
CA LYS A 13 13.97 1.22 -95.24
C LYS A 13 13.47 2.47 -95.96
N THR A 14 13.18 3.58 -95.26
CA THR A 14 12.75 4.82 -95.91
C THR A 14 13.86 5.47 -96.74
N GLU A 15 15.13 5.30 -96.38
CA GLU A 15 16.26 5.73 -97.21
C GLU A 15 16.44 4.89 -98.49
N GLU A 16 16.07 3.60 -98.46
CA GLU A 16 16.07 2.72 -99.63
C GLU A 16 14.93 3.08 -100.60
N GLU A 17 13.71 3.24 -100.08
CA GLU A 17 12.52 3.66 -100.84
C GLU A 17 12.74 5.02 -101.53
N MET A 18 13.40 5.97 -100.85
CA MET A 18 13.81 7.26 -101.42
C MET A 18 14.86 7.12 -102.55
N ARG A 19 15.76 6.14 -102.48
CA ARG A 19 16.77 5.87 -103.52
C ARG A 19 16.17 5.15 -104.73
N GLU A 20 15.17 4.30 -104.52
CA GLU A 20 14.41 3.66 -105.61
C GLU A 20 13.51 4.67 -106.34
N MET A 21 12.80 5.53 -105.61
CA MET A 21 11.95 6.58 -106.21
C MET A 21 12.75 7.57 -107.09
N ARG A 22 14.01 7.86 -106.73
CA ARG A 22 14.91 8.67 -107.57
C ARG A 22 15.28 7.98 -108.88
N ARG A 23 15.67 6.70 -108.83
CA ARG A 23 15.96 5.89 -110.03
C ARG A 23 14.75 5.85 -110.98
N LYS A 24 13.56 5.61 -110.43
CA LYS A 24 12.30 5.56 -111.21
C LYS A 24 11.94 6.90 -111.85
N ASN A 25 12.25 8.03 -111.20
CA ASN A 25 12.09 9.36 -111.80
C ASN A 25 13.09 9.63 -112.95
N GLU A 26 14.33 9.15 -112.85
CA GLU A 26 15.33 9.28 -113.93
C GLU A 26 15.01 8.41 -115.15
N GLU A 27 14.32 7.29 -114.93
CA GLU A 27 13.81 6.40 -115.98
C GLU A 27 12.61 7.02 -116.71
N LEU A 28 11.58 7.45 -115.98
CA LEU A 28 10.42 8.18 -116.54
C LEU A 28 10.82 9.46 -117.30
N LYS A 29 11.89 10.14 -116.86
CA LYS A 29 12.43 11.31 -117.56
C LYS A 29 13.03 10.94 -118.92
N ARG A 30 13.69 9.79 -119.04
CA ARG A 30 14.22 9.27 -120.32
C ARG A 30 13.09 8.86 -121.26
N GLU A 31 12.12 8.06 -120.80
CA GLU A 31 10.97 7.65 -121.62
C GLU A 31 10.20 8.86 -122.20
N ARG A 32 10.01 9.91 -121.39
CA ARG A 32 9.39 11.17 -121.83
C ARG A 32 10.18 11.86 -122.94
N ASP A 33 11.50 11.90 -122.83
CA ASP A 33 12.35 12.62 -123.78
C ASP A 33 12.54 11.82 -125.09
N GLU A 34 12.58 10.48 -125.02
CA GLU A 34 12.46 9.59 -126.19
C GLU A 34 11.10 9.75 -126.90
N GLY A 35 10.00 9.82 -126.14
CA GLY A 35 8.66 10.07 -126.67
C GLY A 35 8.53 11.41 -127.41
N LYS A 36 9.24 12.45 -126.97
CA LYS A 36 9.32 13.74 -127.67
C LYS A 36 10.06 13.62 -129.00
N GLU A 37 11.19 12.91 -129.06
CA GLU A 37 11.87 12.71 -130.34
C GLU A 37 11.01 11.97 -131.38
N VAL A 38 10.21 10.99 -130.94
CA VAL A 38 9.28 10.26 -131.83
C VAL A 38 8.20 11.20 -132.38
N LEU A 39 7.63 12.08 -131.55
CA LEU A 39 6.68 13.11 -131.98
C LEU A 39 7.29 14.09 -132.99
N GLU A 40 8.54 14.53 -132.78
CA GLU A 40 9.23 15.38 -133.76
C GLU A 40 9.50 14.66 -135.10
N ARG A 41 9.86 13.37 -135.07
CA ARG A 41 10.01 12.54 -136.28
C ARG A 41 8.68 12.47 -137.06
N GLN A 42 7.55 12.33 -136.38
CA GLN A 42 6.23 12.35 -137.00
C GLN A 42 5.86 13.71 -137.59
N HIS A 43 6.12 14.82 -136.88
CA HIS A 43 5.88 16.17 -137.38
C HIS A 43 6.64 16.46 -138.69
N ARG A 44 7.92 16.07 -138.78
CA ARG A 44 8.70 16.21 -140.03
C ARG A 44 8.12 15.43 -141.20
N CYS A 45 7.48 14.28 -140.95
CA CYS A 45 6.80 13.50 -141.99
C CYS A 45 5.51 14.19 -142.48
N ILE A 46 4.73 14.79 -141.57
CA ILE A 46 3.49 15.51 -141.88
C ILE A 46 3.77 16.77 -142.72
N GLU A 47 4.82 17.53 -142.38
CA GLU A 47 5.31 18.67 -143.18
C GLU A 47 5.65 18.24 -144.63
N HIS A 48 6.39 17.14 -144.80
CA HIS A 48 6.75 16.61 -146.11
C HIS A 48 5.55 16.18 -146.97
N LEU A 49 4.49 15.67 -146.34
CA LEU A 49 3.24 15.31 -147.02
C LEU A 49 2.41 16.55 -147.39
N ARG A 50 2.39 17.60 -146.55
CA ARG A 50 1.74 18.88 -146.87
C ARG A 50 2.37 19.58 -148.08
N ALA A 51 3.70 19.55 -148.20
CA ALA A 51 4.41 20.11 -149.37
C ALA A 51 4.03 19.43 -150.70
N LYS A 52 3.73 18.12 -150.68
CA LYS A 52 3.34 17.34 -151.87
C LYS A 52 1.91 17.57 -152.33
N LEU A 53 0.98 17.91 -151.42
CA LEU A 53 -0.42 18.17 -151.77
C LEU A 53 -0.65 19.55 -152.39
N PHE A 54 0.27 20.51 -152.21
CA PHE A 54 0.14 21.86 -152.78
C PHE A 54 0.48 21.94 -154.28
N HIS A 55 1.04 20.88 -154.88
CA HIS A 55 1.52 20.89 -156.26
C HIS A 55 0.54 20.30 -157.30
N THR A 56 -0.60 19.74 -156.89
CA THR A 56 -1.40 18.82 -157.72
C THR A 56 -2.84 19.27 -158.02
N GLN A 57 -3.17 20.57 -157.91
CA GLN A 57 -4.53 21.04 -158.13
C GLN A 57 -4.68 22.41 -158.84
N VAL A 58 -4.27 22.48 -160.12
CA VAL A 58 -4.70 23.55 -161.05
C VAL A 58 -4.98 22.96 -162.44
N ALA A 59 -6.09 23.42 -163.07
CA ALA A 59 -6.60 23.06 -164.40
C ALA A 59 -7.30 21.67 -164.50
N ARG A 60 -8.44 21.49 -165.18
CA ARG A 60 -9.10 22.27 -166.25
C ARG A 60 -10.63 22.34 -166.11
N TYR A 61 -11.26 23.25 -166.87
CA TYR A 61 -12.71 23.45 -166.94
C TYR A 61 -13.22 23.53 -168.41
N ALA A 62 -14.46 23.04 -168.60
CA ALA A 62 -15.55 23.61 -169.41
C ALA A 62 -15.69 23.43 -170.95
N ASN A 63 -16.96 23.63 -171.38
CA ASN A 63 -17.49 24.01 -172.72
C ASN A 63 -17.77 22.87 -173.74
N PHE A 64 -18.82 22.88 -174.59
CA PHE A 64 -19.95 23.84 -174.82
C PHE A 64 -21.15 23.19 -175.59
N THR A 65 -22.38 23.72 -175.41
CA THR A 65 -23.58 23.82 -176.31
C THR A 65 -23.86 22.83 -177.47
N SER A 66 -25.11 22.44 -177.80
CA SER A 66 -26.11 23.32 -178.48
C SER A 66 -27.40 22.60 -178.94
N CYS A 67 -28.40 23.39 -179.38
CA CYS A 67 -29.52 23.03 -180.30
C CYS A 67 -30.72 22.20 -179.77
N PRO A 68 -31.94 22.35 -180.37
CA PRO A 68 -33.09 22.70 -179.54
C PRO A 68 -34.34 21.80 -179.69
N LEU A 69 -35.38 22.13 -178.90
CA LEU A 69 -36.77 21.64 -178.93
C LEU A 69 -37.03 20.19 -178.47
N THR A 70 -36.12 19.22 -178.64
CA THR A 70 -36.17 17.98 -177.84
C THR A 70 -35.58 18.20 -176.43
N TYR A 71 -34.67 19.18 -176.31
CA TYR A 71 -34.01 19.54 -175.07
C TYR A 71 -34.98 20.05 -173.99
N LYS A 72 -36.12 20.67 -174.32
CA LYS A 72 -37.04 21.16 -173.28
C LYS A 72 -37.66 20.05 -172.44
N TYR A 73 -37.96 18.89 -173.02
CA TYR A 73 -38.46 17.76 -172.24
C TYR A 73 -37.32 17.09 -171.45
N ARG A 74 -36.16 16.85 -172.07
CA ARG A 74 -35.01 16.25 -171.35
C ARG A 74 -34.45 17.17 -170.27
N GLU A 75 -34.38 18.48 -170.48
CA GLU A 75 -33.93 19.45 -169.49
C GLU A 75 -34.99 19.66 -168.39
N LEU A 76 -36.28 19.50 -168.68
CA LEU A 76 -37.31 19.41 -167.64
C LEU A 76 -37.24 18.08 -166.89
N GLU A 77 -36.92 16.95 -167.53
CA GLU A 77 -36.68 15.67 -166.88
C GLU A 77 -35.38 15.67 -166.06
N GLU A 78 -34.30 16.29 -166.54
CA GLU A 78 -33.03 16.44 -165.83
C GLU A 78 -33.15 17.49 -164.71
N LYS A 79 -33.94 18.55 -164.88
CA LYS A 79 -34.31 19.46 -163.77
C LYS A 79 -35.27 18.81 -162.81
N LEU A 80 -36.19 17.95 -163.25
CA LEU A 80 -37.08 17.19 -162.38
C LEU A 80 -36.28 16.16 -161.58
N ASP A 81 -35.40 15.39 -162.22
CA ASP A 81 -34.48 14.44 -161.61
C ASP A 81 -33.44 15.14 -160.72
N TYR A 82 -32.92 16.31 -161.09
CA TYR A 82 -32.08 17.13 -160.22
C TYR A 82 -32.86 17.71 -159.04
N LEU A 83 -34.10 18.17 -159.23
CA LEU A 83 -34.98 18.63 -158.16
C LEU A 83 -35.45 17.47 -157.26
N GLN A 84 -35.60 16.27 -157.79
CA GLN A 84 -36.00 15.04 -157.10
C GLN A 84 -34.81 14.42 -156.37
N LYS A 85 -33.60 14.47 -156.92
CA LYS A 85 -32.34 14.15 -156.24
C LYS A 85 -32.01 15.21 -155.18
N SER A 86 -32.22 16.50 -155.46
CA SER A 86 -32.12 17.60 -154.49
C SER A 86 -33.19 17.50 -153.40
N SER A 87 -34.41 17.07 -153.73
CA SER A 87 -35.45 16.77 -152.75
C SER A 87 -35.03 15.58 -151.92
N ALA A 88 -34.74 14.43 -152.52
CA ALA A 88 -34.27 13.24 -151.79
C ALA A 88 -32.99 13.49 -150.97
N GLN A 89 -32.12 14.40 -151.41
CA GLN A 89 -30.96 14.84 -150.64
C GLN A 89 -31.37 15.78 -149.50
N ARG A 90 -32.30 16.72 -149.72
CA ARG A 90 -32.92 17.52 -148.65
C ARG A 90 -33.63 16.64 -147.63
N ASP A 91 -34.48 15.72 -148.06
CA ASP A 91 -35.19 14.73 -147.26
C ASP A 91 -34.22 13.85 -146.45
N ARG A 92 -33.09 13.43 -147.05
CA ARG A 92 -32.00 12.74 -146.33
C ARG A 92 -31.32 13.63 -145.30
N THR A 93 -31.00 14.89 -145.64
CA THR A 93 -30.41 15.84 -144.67
C THR A 93 -31.38 16.25 -143.57
N GLU A 94 -32.68 16.31 -143.86
CA GLU A 94 -33.75 16.62 -142.91
C GLU A 94 -34.03 15.42 -142.00
N ALA A 95 -33.97 14.19 -142.53
CA ALA A 95 -34.00 12.97 -141.72
C ALA A 95 -32.76 12.85 -140.82
N LEU A 96 -31.57 13.20 -141.33
CA LEU A 96 -30.34 13.27 -140.54
C LEU A 96 -30.41 14.37 -139.47
N LEU A 97 -30.95 15.55 -139.78
CA LEU A 97 -31.21 16.62 -138.81
C LEU A 97 -32.19 16.16 -137.74
N LYS A 98 -33.36 15.62 -138.12
CA LYS A 98 -34.34 15.06 -137.17
C LYS A 98 -33.76 13.93 -136.32
N GLN A 99 -32.81 13.15 -136.83
CA GLN A 99 -32.08 12.17 -136.02
C GLN A 99 -31.10 12.85 -135.06
N LYS A 100 -30.35 13.85 -135.51
CA LYS A 100 -29.45 14.63 -134.65
C LYS A 100 -30.19 15.44 -133.59
N ASP A 101 -31.39 15.94 -133.87
CA ASP A 101 -32.26 16.60 -132.91
C ASP A 101 -32.75 15.61 -131.83
N LYS A 102 -33.08 14.36 -132.22
CA LYS A 102 -33.38 13.28 -131.27
C LYS A 102 -32.16 12.89 -130.44
N ASP A 103 -30.99 12.75 -131.07
CA ASP A 103 -29.72 12.45 -130.38
C ASP A 103 -29.40 13.56 -129.36
N CYS A 104 -29.50 14.82 -129.76
CA CYS A 104 -29.31 16.00 -128.89
C CYS A 104 -30.34 16.07 -127.76
N ALA A 105 -31.62 15.78 -128.03
CA ALA A 105 -32.66 15.74 -127.01
C ALA A 105 -32.47 14.58 -126.02
N GLN A 106 -31.95 13.43 -126.48
CA GLN A 106 -31.59 12.33 -125.59
C GLN A 106 -30.37 12.67 -124.74
N LEU A 107 -29.29 13.21 -125.35
CA LEU A 107 -28.11 13.67 -124.63
C LEU A 107 -28.44 14.77 -123.60
N ALA A 108 -29.40 15.66 -123.89
CA ALA A 108 -29.89 16.64 -122.93
C ALA A 108 -30.57 15.98 -121.72
N LYS A 109 -31.47 15.01 -121.95
CA LYS A 109 -32.10 14.21 -120.87
C LYS A 109 -31.07 13.42 -120.06
N ASP A 110 -30.08 12.82 -120.72
CA ASP A 110 -29.02 12.06 -120.04
C ASP A 110 -28.14 13.00 -119.21
N CYS A 111 -27.83 14.20 -119.71
CA CYS A 111 -27.15 15.24 -118.94
C CYS A 111 -27.97 15.73 -117.74
N GLU A 112 -29.30 15.87 -117.88
CA GLU A 112 -30.20 16.22 -116.78
C GLU A 112 -30.30 15.09 -115.74
N ALA A 113 -30.40 13.84 -116.17
CA ALA A 113 -30.40 12.66 -115.30
C ALA A 113 -29.07 12.52 -114.53
N LEU A 114 -27.93 12.70 -115.20
CA LEU A 114 -26.61 12.70 -114.56
C LEU A 114 -26.43 13.87 -113.59
N LYS A 115 -26.94 15.07 -113.91
CA LYS A 115 -26.97 16.20 -112.97
C LYS A 115 -27.82 15.89 -111.74
N ALA A 116 -29.00 15.29 -111.93
CA ALA A 116 -29.87 14.88 -110.81
C ALA A 116 -29.19 13.82 -109.93
N GLN A 117 -28.57 12.80 -110.53
CA GLN A 117 -27.83 11.77 -109.82
C GLN A 117 -26.62 12.35 -109.05
N ALA A 118 -25.83 13.21 -109.69
CA ALA A 118 -24.70 13.89 -109.05
C ALA A 118 -25.17 14.78 -107.87
N THR A 119 -26.32 15.45 -108.01
CA THR A 119 -26.92 16.26 -106.93
C THR A 119 -27.42 15.39 -105.78
N SER A 120 -28.04 14.24 -106.06
CA SER A 120 -28.45 13.25 -105.03
C SER A 120 -27.25 12.74 -104.24
N LEU A 121 -26.20 12.30 -104.95
CA LEU A 121 -24.98 11.78 -104.33
C LEU A 121 -24.23 12.85 -103.52
N LEU A 122 -24.26 14.12 -103.95
CA LEU A 122 -23.76 15.25 -103.16
C LEU A 122 -24.59 15.49 -101.89
N GLY A 123 -25.91 15.36 -101.98
CA GLY A 123 -26.81 15.42 -100.81
C GLY A 123 -26.51 14.30 -99.82
N GLU A 124 -26.48 13.04 -100.28
CA GLU A 124 -26.16 11.86 -99.48
C GLU A 124 -24.76 11.98 -98.84
N LEU A 125 -23.74 12.40 -99.59
CA LEU A 125 -22.39 12.61 -99.07
C LEU A 125 -22.37 13.68 -97.97
N ASN A 126 -23.09 14.78 -98.15
CA ASN A 126 -23.20 15.85 -97.16
C ASN A 126 -23.95 15.39 -95.89
N GLU A 127 -25.03 14.61 -96.03
CA GLU A 127 -25.73 13.99 -94.90
C GLU A 127 -24.82 13.03 -94.13
N ARG A 128 -24.06 12.17 -94.83
CA ARG A 128 -23.08 11.27 -94.20
C ARG A 128 -21.95 12.04 -93.52
N GLN A 129 -21.50 13.16 -94.09
CA GLN A 129 -20.50 14.03 -93.46
C GLN A 129 -21.04 14.66 -92.17
N ILE A 130 -22.30 15.11 -92.15
CA ILE A 130 -22.96 15.66 -90.95
C ILE A 130 -23.12 14.57 -89.87
N LEU A 131 -23.49 13.35 -90.25
CA LEU A 131 -23.62 12.22 -89.32
C LEU A 131 -22.26 11.78 -88.76
N LEU A 132 -21.22 11.74 -89.59
CA LEU A 132 -19.84 11.46 -89.16
C LEU A 132 -19.37 12.52 -88.16
N GLN A 133 -19.56 13.80 -88.46
CA GLN A 133 -19.19 14.91 -87.57
C GLN A 133 -19.88 14.79 -86.19
N LYS A 134 -21.20 14.51 -86.18
CA LYS A 134 -21.94 14.26 -84.92
C LYS A 134 -21.35 13.10 -84.12
N SER A 135 -21.05 11.98 -84.79
CA SER A 135 -20.45 10.81 -84.14
C SER A 135 -19.04 11.09 -83.60
N ASP A 136 -18.23 11.89 -84.31
CA ASP A 136 -16.91 12.31 -83.84
C ASP A 136 -16.99 13.26 -82.63
N ASP A 137 -17.98 14.15 -82.60
CA ASP A 137 -18.19 15.04 -81.46
C ASP A 137 -18.76 14.29 -80.23
N GLU A 138 -19.65 13.32 -80.44
CA GLU A 138 -20.07 12.37 -79.41
C GLU A 138 -18.89 11.55 -78.87
N ARG A 139 -18.01 11.06 -79.74
CA ARG A 139 -16.79 10.32 -79.37
C ARG A 139 -15.87 11.18 -78.50
N LYS A 140 -15.58 12.43 -78.89
CA LYS A 140 -14.79 13.37 -78.08
C LYS A 140 -15.42 13.60 -76.71
N MET A 141 -16.74 13.85 -76.67
CA MET A 141 -17.47 14.05 -75.41
C MET A 141 -17.42 12.81 -74.49
N LEU A 142 -17.36 11.60 -75.05
CA LEU A 142 -17.19 10.36 -74.28
C LEU A 142 -15.73 10.16 -73.83
N GLU A 143 -14.74 10.48 -74.67
CA GLU A 143 -13.32 10.46 -74.34
C GLU A 143 -12.99 11.43 -73.19
N GLU A 144 -13.50 12.66 -73.23
CA GLU A 144 -13.35 13.65 -72.14
C GLU A 144 -13.98 13.17 -70.83
N LYS A 145 -15.20 12.59 -70.90
CA LYS A 145 -15.86 11.97 -69.74
C LYS A 145 -15.04 10.81 -69.18
N LEU A 146 -14.48 9.96 -70.03
CA LEU A 146 -13.63 8.84 -69.63
C LEU A 146 -12.36 9.35 -68.93
N VAL A 147 -11.66 10.33 -69.51
CA VAL A 147 -10.48 10.97 -68.90
C VAL A 147 -10.81 11.59 -67.55
N SER A 148 -11.95 12.26 -67.42
CA SER A 148 -12.44 12.82 -66.16
C SER A 148 -12.70 11.73 -65.11
N LYS A 149 -13.37 10.63 -65.50
CA LYS A 149 -13.64 9.48 -64.61
C LYS A 149 -12.36 8.75 -64.20
N VAL A 150 -11.40 8.57 -65.10
CA VAL A 150 -10.09 7.97 -64.77
C VAL A 150 -9.32 8.85 -63.78
N LYS A 151 -9.29 10.17 -63.96
CA LYS A 151 -8.68 11.10 -62.99
C LYS A 151 -9.35 11.03 -61.62
N ALA A 152 -10.68 10.98 -61.58
CA ALA A 152 -11.44 10.85 -60.34
C ALA A 152 -11.20 9.50 -59.64
N LEU A 153 -11.14 8.40 -60.39
CA LEU A 153 -10.82 7.07 -59.86
C LEU A 153 -9.41 7.06 -59.24
N GLN A 154 -8.40 7.54 -59.97
CA GLN A 154 -7.03 7.64 -59.45
C GLN A 154 -6.92 8.54 -58.21
N ALA A 155 -7.77 9.55 -58.06
CA ALA A 155 -7.82 10.36 -56.84
C ALA A 155 -8.39 9.56 -55.66
N ALA A 156 -9.50 8.84 -55.88
CA ALA A 156 -10.12 7.97 -54.87
C ALA A 156 -9.19 6.80 -54.46
N GLU A 157 -8.45 6.20 -55.39
CA GLU A 157 -7.46 5.16 -55.11
C GLU A 157 -6.33 5.66 -54.20
N ARG A 158 -5.81 6.88 -54.46
CA ARG A 158 -4.78 7.51 -53.62
C ARG A 158 -5.32 7.82 -52.21
N GLU A 159 -6.56 8.30 -52.10
CA GLU A 159 -7.19 8.58 -50.81
C GLU A 159 -7.42 7.29 -50.01
N LEU A 160 -7.93 6.22 -50.63
CA LEU A 160 -8.08 4.91 -49.98
C LEU A 160 -6.75 4.33 -49.49
N GLU A 161 -5.68 4.49 -50.28
CA GLU A 161 -4.34 4.04 -49.89
C GLU A 161 -3.76 4.90 -48.75
N GLN A 162 -4.04 6.21 -48.73
CA GLN A 162 -3.69 7.08 -47.61
C GLN A 162 -4.46 6.69 -46.33
N GLN A 163 -5.76 6.43 -46.42
CA GLN A 163 -6.58 5.97 -45.29
C GLN A 163 -6.10 4.61 -44.78
N ARG A 164 -5.76 3.65 -45.66
CA ARG A 164 -5.16 2.37 -45.27
C ARG A 164 -3.88 2.55 -44.47
N LYS A 165 -2.98 3.44 -44.90
CA LYS A 165 -1.75 3.78 -44.15
C LYS A 165 -2.04 4.42 -42.79
N GLN A 166 -3.00 5.34 -42.72
CA GLN A 166 -3.42 5.94 -41.45
C GLN A 166 -4.02 4.90 -40.49
N HIS A 167 -4.87 3.99 -40.99
CA HIS A 167 -5.44 2.90 -40.21
C HIS A 167 -4.38 1.89 -39.75
N HIS A 168 -3.37 1.59 -40.57
CA HIS A 168 -2.24 0.75 -40.18
C HIS A 168 -1.49 1.36 -38.98
N VAL A 169 -1.08 2.62 -39.08
CA VAL A 169 -0.37 3.34 -38.00
C VAL A 169 -1.24 3.46 -36.74
N ALA A 170 -2.55 3.68 -36.89
CA ALA A 170 -3.48 3.70 -35.76
C ALA A 170 -3.59 2.32 -35.08
N ASN A 171 -3.62 1.23 -35.86
CA ASN A 171 -3.66 -0.13 -35.35
C ASN A 171 -2.35 -0.50 -34.63
N ASP A 172 -1.18 -0.20 -35.22
CA ASP A 172 0.13 -0.40 -34.58
C ASP A 172 0.22 0.33 -33.22
N LYS A 173 -0.28 1.57 -33.17
CA LYS A 173 -0.33 2.35 -31.93
C LYS A 173 -1.24 1.70 -30.87
N LEU A 174 -2.39 1.16 -31.27
CA LEU A 174 -3.30 0.44 -30.36
C LEU A 174 -2.69 -0.88 -29.90
N LEU A 175 -2.03 -1.65 -30.77
CA LEU A 175 -1.33 -2.88 -30.41
C LEU A 175 -0.21 -2.62 -29.40
N LEU A 176 0.60 -1.59 -29.59
CA LEU A 176 1.63 -1.16 -28.63
C LEU A 176 1.01 -0.71 -27.29
N GLN A 177 -0.14 -0.03 -27.32
CA GLN A 177 -0.85 0.36 -26.10
C GLN A 177 -1.40 -0.85 -25.34
N VAL A 178 -2.00 -1.82 -26.05
CA VAL A 178 -2.47 -3.09 -25.46
C VAL A 178 -1.30 -3.84 -24.82
N GLN A 179 -0.19 -4.03 -25.55
CA GLN A 179 1.00 -4.72 -25.04
C GLN A 179 1.60 -4.03 -23.80
N SER A 180 1.59 -2.70 -23.77
CA SER A 180 2.03 -1.91 -22.60
C SER A 180 1.12 -2.17 -21.38
N LEU A 181 -0.20 -2.13 -21.56
CA LEU A 181 -1.18 -2.39 -20.50
C LEU A 181 -1.15 -3.85 -20.02
N GLU A 182 -0.95 -4.82 -20.91
CA GLU A 182 -0.78 -6.23 -20.56
C GLU A 182 0.48 -6.47 -19.72
N ASN A 183 1.60 -5.81 -20.07
CA ASN A 183 2.83 -5.85 -19.29
C ASN A 183 2.66 -5.21 -17.91
N ALA A 184 1.98 -4.06 -17.83
CA ALA A 184 1.65 -3.41 -16.57
C ALA A 184 0.79 -4.33 -15.68
N LEU A 185 -0.31 -4.87 -16.22
CA LEU A 185 -1.20 -5.81 -15.52
C LEU A 185 -0.47 -7.09 -15.06
N LYS A 186 0.47 -7.60 -15.85
CA LYS A 186 1.32 -8.74 -15.46
C LYS A 186 2.23 -8.39 -14.28
N SER A 187 2.78 -7.17 -14.23
CA SER A 187 3.59 -6.69 -13.12
C SER A 187 2.76 -6.48 -11.84
N GLU A 188 1.57 -5.88 -11.96
CA GLU A 188 0.64 -5.70 -10.82
C GLU A 188 0.20 -7.03 -10.23
N ARG A 189 -0.14 -8.02 -11.07
CA ARG A 189 -0.45 -9.38 -10.62
C ARG A 189 0.69 -10.00 -9.81
N HIS A 190 1.94 -9.77 -10.21
CA HIS A 190 3.09 -10.25 -9.45
C HIS A 190 3.23 -9.53 -8.10
N VAL A 191 3.10 -8.20 -8.06
CA VAL A 191 3.10 -7.41 -6.81
C VAL A 191 2.00 -7.90 -5.86
N VAL A 192 0.77 -8.09 -6.33
CA VAL A 192 -0.34 -8.63 -5.52
C VAL A 192 -0.02 -10.02 -4.95
N THR A 193 0.66 -10.89 -5.71
CA THR A 193 1.08 -12.20 -5.17
C THR A 193 2.16 -12.09 -4.09
N GLU A 194 3.09 -11.14 -4.17
CA GLU A 194 4.10 -10.92 -3.12
C GLU A 194 3.50 -10.27 -1.87
N GLU A 195 2.64 -9.25 -2.03
CA GLU A 195 1.94 -8.65 -0.88
C GLU A 195 1.03 -9.65 -0.16
N LYS A 196 0.38 -10.57 -0.90
CA LYS A 196 -0.38 -11.67 -0.28
C LYS A 196 0.51 -12.59 0.55
N LYS A 197 1.73 -12.91 0.10
CA LYS A 197 2.70 -13.70 0.89
C LYS A 197 3.12 -12.95 2.16
N LYS A 198 3.46 -11.66 2.05
CA LYS A 198 3.82 -10.81 3.19
C LYS A 198 2.70 -10.72 4.21
N LEU A 199 1.45 -10.56 3.76
CA LEU A 199 0.27 -10.56 4.64
C LEU A 199 0.12 -11.88 5.39
N SER A 200 0.26 -13.03 4.72
CA SER A 200 0.20 -14.34 5.38
C SER A 200 1.36 -14.55 6.37
N GLN A 201 2.57 -14.06 6.06
CA GLN A 201 3.70 -14.07 7.01
C GLN A 201 3.41 -13.22 8.25
N LEU A 202 2.87 -12.01 8.07
CA LEU A 202 2.51 -11.12 9.17
C LEU A 202 1.37 -11.69 10.03
N GLN A 203 0.35 -12.28 9.40
CA GLN A 203 -0.73 -13.00 10.11
C GLN A 203 -0.18 -14.16 10.95
N HIS A 204 0.77 -14.94 10.41
CA HIS A 204 1.43 -16.01 11.14
C HIS A 204 2.25 -15.48 12.33
N ALA A 205 3.08 -14.46 12.11
CA ALA A 205 3.89 -13.83 13.15
C ALA A 205 3.03 -13.23 14.28
N TYR A 206 1.94 -12.54 13.94
CA TYR A 206 0.95 -12.05 14.92
C TYR A 206 0.33 -13.20 15.73
N THR A 207 -0.05 -14.30 15.06
CA THR A 207 -0.63 -15.48 15.73
C THR A 207 0.38 -16.11 16.71
N CYS A 208 1.66 -16.18 16.34
CA CYS A 208 2.72 -16.65 17.24
C CYS A 208 2.89 -15.72 18.45
N LEU A 209 3.05 -14.41 18.22
CA LEU A 209 3.19 -13.43 19.32
C LEU A 209 2.00 -13.45 20.28
N PHE A 210 0.77 -13.59 19.77
CA PHE A 210 -0.43 -13.69 20.59
C PHE A 210 -0.41 -14.94 21.48
N ARG A 211 -0.07 -16.11 20.90
CA ARG A 211 0.07 -17.37 21.64
C ARG A 211 1.17 -17.30 22.70
N ASP A 212 2.30 -16.70 22.37
CA ASP A 212 3.46 -16.61 23.26
C ASP A 212 3.17 -15.62 24.42
N TYR A 213 2.42 -14.54 24.17
CA TYR A 213 1.91 -13.62 25.19
C TYR A 213 0.89 -14.27 26.13
N ASP A 214 -0.11 -14.98 25.59
CA ASP A 214 -1.10 -15.73 26.39
C ASP A 214 -0.43 -16.83 27.24
N SER A 215 0.55 -17.53 26.67
CA SER A 215 1.38 -18.51 27.39
C SER A 215 2.15 -17.86 28.54
N LYS A 216 2.80 -16.71 28.28
CA LYS A 216 3.50 -15.94 29.32
C LYS A 216 2.55 -15.53 30.44
N LEU A 217 1.41 -14.92 30.11
CA LEU A 217 0.41 -14.48 31.08
C LEU A 217 -0.08 -15.63 31.97
N LYS A 218 -0.41 -16.78 31.36
CA LYS A 218 -0.79 -18.00 32.10
C LYS A 218 0.32 -18.53 32.99
N SER A 219 1.58 -18.48 32.54
CA SER A 219 2.73 -18.90 33.34
C SER A 219 2.98 -17.96 34.52
N GLU A 220 2.84 -16.64 34.32
CA GLU A 220 3.05 -15.60 35.32
C GLU A 220 1.98 -15.65 36.41
N VAL A 221 0.71 -15.82 36.04
CA VAL A 221 -0.40 -16.09 36.97
C VAL A 221 -0.15 -17.39 37.74
N LYS A 222 0.22 -18.50 37.07
CA LYS A 222 0.47 -19.78 37.73
C LYS A 222 1.63 -19.70 38.73
N ASN A 223 2.73 -19.05 38.36
CA ASN A 223 3.91 -18.90 39.21
C ASN A 223 3.60 -18.00 40.42
N THR A 224 2.91 -16.88 40.20
CA THR A 224 2.51 -15.95 41.27
C THR A 224 1.55 -16.64 42.25
N LEU A 225 0.53 -17.34 41.74
CA LEU A 225 -0.41 -18.09 42.55
C LEU A 225 0.30 -19.18 43.37
N GLY A 226 1.16 -20.00 42.73
CA GLY A 226 1.92 -21.04 43.42
C GLY A 226 2.85 -20.52 44.53
N HIS A 227 3.55 -19.40 44.28
CA HIS A 227 4.39 -18.75 45.30
C HIS A 227 3.56 -18.14 46.45
N LEU A 228 2.38 -17.56 46.16
CA LEU A 228 1.47 -17.07 47.19
C LEU A 228 0.88 -18.23 48.02
N SER A 229 0.52 -19.36 47.38
CA SER A 229 0.08 -20.57 48.06
C SER A 229 1.17 -21.14 48.99
N SER A 230 2.42 -21.27 48.52
CA SER A 230 3.53 -21.73 49.37
C SER A 230 3.72 -20.84 50.60
N LYS A 231 3.67 -19.51 50.41
CA LYS A 231 3.76 -18.53 51.51
C LYS A 231 2.60 -18.60 52.48
N LEU A 232 1.39 -18.86 51.98
CA LEU A 232 0.20 -19.06 52.83
C LEU A 232 0.38 -20.31 53.69
N GLU A 233 0.73 -21.45 53.08
CA GLU A 233 0.98 -22.69 53.83
C GLU A 233 2.12 -22.56 54.85
N GLU A 234 3.20 -21.84 54.51
CA GLU A 234 4.30 -21.55 55.44
C GLU A 234 3.83 -20.70 56.63
N ALA A 235 3.00 -19.69 56.39
CA ALA A 235 2.40 -18.86 57.43
C ALA A 235 1.43 -19.66 58.31
N GLU A 236 0.60 -20.52 57.71
CA GLU A 236 -0.31 -21.43 58.43
C GLU A 236 0.45 -22.42 59.32
N ARG A 237 1.51 -23.06 58.80
CA ARG A 237 2.41 -23.92 59.59
C ARG A 237 3.07 -23.15 60.74
N ALA A 238 3.54 -21.93 60.50
CA ALA A 238 4.14 -21.09 61.54
C ALA A 238 3.12 -20.63 62.61
N LEU A 239 1.85 -20.40 62.22
CA LEU A 239 0.76 -20.11 63.15
C LEU A 239 0.42 -21.33 64.02
N ALA A 240 0.35 -22.54 63.44
CA ALA A 240 0.15 -23.77 64.19
C ALA A 240 1.25 -23.98 65.25
N ILE A 241 2.53 -23.86 64.88
CA ILE A 241 3.67 -23.99 65.81
C ILE A 241 3.60 -22.93 66.93
N LYS A 242 3.19 -21.69 66.61
CA LYS A 242 2.99 -20.64 67.61
C LYS A 242 1.81 -20.95 68.55
N GLN A 243 0.74 -21.55 68.04
CA GLN A 243 -0.40 -21.97 68.83
C GLN A 243 0.00 -23.08 69.81
N ASP A 244 0.71 -24.11 69.34
CA ASP A 244 1.25 -25.18 70.18
C ASP A 244 2.17 -24.64 71.29
N LEU A 245 2.99 -23.63 70.98
CA LEU A 245 3.85 -22.97 71.97
C LEU A 245 3.04 -22.16 73.00
N ILE A 246 2.01 -21.44 72.54
CA ILE A 246 1.09 -20.70 73.43
C ILE A 246 0.39 -21.67 74.40
N ASP A 247 -0.05 -22.82 73.92
CA ASP A 247 -0.79 -23.78 74.76
C ASP A 247 0.12 -24.50 75.76
N LYS A 248 1.39 -24.79 75.40
CA LYS A 248 2.42 -25.21 76.36
C LYS A 248 2.71 -24.16 77.42
N LEU A 249 2.88 -22.89 77.03
CA LEU A 249 3.13 -21.80 77.97
C LEU A 249 1.93 -21.58 78.92
N LYS A 250 0.70 -21.82 78.49
CA LYS A 250 -0.48 -21.82 79.39
C LYS A 250 -0.42 -22.97 80.39
N GLU A 251 -0.06 -24.18 79.96
CA GLU A 251 0.10 -25.35 80.83
C GLU A 251 1.19 -25.12 81.89
N GLU A 252 2.36 -24.62 81.48
CA GLU A 252 3.44 -24.21 82.38
C GLU A 252 3.00 -23.14 83.39
N VAL A 253 2.22 -22.14 82.94
CA VAL A 253 1.67 -21.09 83.83
C VAL A 253 0.70 -21.66 84.87
N GLU A 254 -0.18 -22.60 84.52
CA GLU A 254 -1.06 -23.24 85.51
C GLU A 254 -0.28 -24.15 86.47
N GLN A 255 0.75 -24.87 86.00
CA GLN A 255 1.63 -25.64 86.88
C GLN A 255 2.39 -24.74 87.87
N GLN A 256 2.85 -23.57 87.41
CA GLN A 256 3.50 -22.57 88.26
C GLN A 256 2.52 -21.94 89.26
N LYS A 257 1.26 -21.66 88.86
CA LYS A 257 0.22 -21.19 89.79
C LYS A 257 -0.08 -22.18 90.90
N GLY A 258 -0.30 -23.46 90.58
CA GLY A 258 -0.50 -24.51 91.60
C GLY A 258 0.69 -24.68 92.53
N SER A 259 1.91 -24.43 92.03
CA SER A 259 3.12 -24.37 92.87
C SER A 259 3.14 -23.13 93.77
N LEU A 260 2.72 -21.97 93.25
CA LEU A 260 2.65 -20.70 93.97
C LEU A 260 1.61 -20.71 95.11
N GLU A 261 0.51 -21.46 94.95
CA GLU A 261 -0.50 -21.68 96.00
C GLU A 261 0.07 -22.35 97.26
N THR A 262 1.24 -23.01 97.18
CA THR A 262 1.93 -23.55 98.37
C THR A 262 2.62 -22.49 99.22
N VAL A 263 2.96 -21.33 98.65
CA VAL A 263 3.74 -20.28 99.34
C VAL A 263 2.97 -19.66 100.52
N PRO A 264 1.67 -19.31 100.42
CA PRO A 264 0.88 -18.88 101.57
C PRO A 264 0.80 -19.95 102.68
N VAL A 265 0.69 -21.23 102.32
CA VAL A 265 0.61 -22.34 103.29
C VAL A 265 1.92 -22.48 104.06
N LEU A 266 3.07 -22.47 103.36
CA LEU A 266 4.40 -22.53 103.98
C LEU A 266 4.70 -21.29 104.82
N THR A 267 4.22 -20.12 104.40
CA THR A 267 4.36 -18.86 105.14
C THR A 267 3.56 -18.92 106.44
N ALA A 268 2.29 -19.34 106.40
CA ALA A 268 1.47 -19.55 107.59
C ALA A 268 2.07 -20.61 108.52
N GLN A 269 2.64 -21.70 107.98
CA GLN A 269 3.34 -22.70 108.78
C GLN A 269 4.57 -22.12 109.51
N ALA A 270 5.36 -21.28 108.84
CA ALA A 270 6.50 -20.60 109.44
C ALA A 270 6.08 -19.58 110.52
N GLU A 271 4.96 -18.88 110.31
CA GLU A 271 4.38 -17.96 111.30
C GLU A 271 3.87 -18.70 112.54
N ILE A 272 3.20 -19.86 112.37
CA ILE A 272 2.76 -20.72 113.47
C ILE A 272 3.97 -21.21 114.27
N TYR A 273 5.00 -21.79 113.63
CA TYR A 273 6.20 -22.23 114.35
C TYR A 273 6.92 -21.10 115.08
N LYS A 274 6.92 -19.89 114.52
CA LYS A 274 7.47 -18.70 115.19
C LYS A 274 6.64 -18.32 116.42
N ALA A 275 5.31 -18.39 116.34
CA ALA A 275 4.42 -18.12 117.46
C ALA A 275 4.57 -19.19 118.57
N ASP A 276 4.58 -20.47 118.20
CA ASP A 276 4.80 -21.59 119.12
C ASP A 276 6.15 -21.49 119.83
N PHE A 277 7.23 -21.18 119.10
CA PHE A 277 8.56 -20.96 119.68
C PHE A 277 8.59 -19.79 120.67
N LEU A 278 7.91 -18.68 120.35
CA LEU A 278 7.83 -17.53 121.27
C LEU A 278 7.01 -17.87 122.51
N ALA A 279 5.90 -18.60 122.37
CA ALA A 279 5.06 -19.04 123.49
C ALA A 279 5.80 -20.03 124.41
N GLU A 280 6.51 -21.01 123.84
CA GLU A 280 7.35 -21.94 124.62
C GLU A 280 8.49 -21.18 125.32
N ARG A 281 9.13 -20.21 124.66
CA ARG A 281 10.16 -19.37 125.29
C ARG A 281 9.60 -18.55 126.46
N GLU A 282 8.44 -17.91 126.30
CA GLU A 282 7.77 -17.16 127.36
C GLU A 282 7.37 -18.06 128.54
N ALA A 283 6.88 -19.28 128.25
CA ALA A 283 6.58 -20.28 129.27
C ALA A 283 7.86 -20.73 130.02
N ARG A 284 8.98 -20.90 129.29
CA ARG A 284 10.30 -21.23 129.83
C ARG A 284 10.85 -20.12 130.74
N GLU A 285 10.73 -18.87 130.31
CA GLU A 285 11.13 -17.68 131.07
C GLU A 285 10.29 -17.57 132.36
N LYS A 286 8.96 -17.72 132.28
CA LYS A 286 8.07 -17.77 133.45
C LYS A 286 8.37 -18.91 134.42
N LEU A 287 8.77 -20.08 133.91
CA LEU A 287 9.17 -21.21 134.74
C LEU A 287 10.53 -20.96 135.41
N ASN A 288 11.47 -20.31 134.71
CA ASN A 288 12.76 -19.94 135.30
C ASN A 288 12.60 -18.85 136.38
N GLN A 289 11.75 -17.85 136.16
CA GLN A 289 11.38 -16.84 137.18
C GLN A 289 10.86 -17.52 138.45
N LYS A 290 9.86 -18.42 138.34
CA LYS A 290 9.34 -19.18 139.49
C LYS A 290 10.40 -20.06 140.17
N LYS A 291 11.34 -20.62 139.42
CA LYS A 291 12.46 -21.39 139.96
C LYS A 291 13.39 -20.48 140.77
N GLU A 292 13.71 -19.29 140.26
CA GLU A 292 14.53 -18.30 140.96
C GLU A 292 13.84 -17.80 142.23
N GLU A 293 12.54 -17.45 142.17
CA GLU A 293 11.70 -17.12 143.34
C GLU A 293 11.73 -18.23 144.41
N LEU A 294 11.49 -19.48 144.03
CA LEU A 294 11.50 -20.62 144.95
C LEU A 294 12.89 -20.90 145.52
N GLN A 295 13.95 -20.69 144.73
CA GLN A 295 15.33 -20.89 145.17
C GLN A 295 15.79 -19.76 146.10
N GLU A 296 15.30 -18.54 145.90
CA GLU A 296 15.46 -17.44 146.86
C GLU A 296 14.71 -17.74 148.16
N GLN A 297 13.43 -18.14 148.10
CA GLN A 297 12.65 -18.54 149.29
C GLN A 297 13.33 -19.68 150.06
N PHE A 298 13.89 -20.68 149.38
CA PHE A 298 14.66 -21.75 150.00
C PHE A 298 15.95 -21.24 150.67
N THR A 299 16.64 -20.29 150.04
CA THR A 299 17.85 -19.65 150.60
C THR A 299 17.51 -18.80 151.84
N GLN A 300 16.40 -18.05 151.80
CA GLN A 300 15.87 -17.31 152.94
C GLN A 300 15.47 -18.27 154.09
N ALA A 301 14.81 -19.38 153.78
CA ALA A 301 14.43 -20.39 154.78
C ALA A 301 15.66 -21.09 155.39
N LEU A 302 16.71 -21.38 154.62
CA LEU A 302 17.99 -21.88 155.15
C LEU A 302 18.68 -20.85 156.05
N ALA A 303 18.71 -19.57 155.64
CA ALA A 303 19.25 -18.49 156.46
C ALA A 303 18.46 -18.33 157.78
N GLU A 304 17.14 -18.49 157.74
CA GLU A 304 16.28 -18.48 158.94
C GLU A 304 16.50 -19.71 159.83
N ILE A 305 16.70 -20.90 159.25
CA ILE A 305 17.12 -22.11 160.01
C ILE A 305 18.47 -21.89 160.69
N GLU A 306 19.45 -21.29 160.01
CA GLU A 306 20.72 -20.94 160.63
C GLU A 306 20.57 -19.86 161.70
N ARG A 307 19.74 -18.82 161.48
CA ARG A 307 19.41 -17.80 162.49
C ARG A 307 18.78 -18.43 163.74
N LEU A 308 17.82 -19.33 163.56
CA LEU A 308 17.17 -20.07 164.65
C LEU A 308 18.13 -21.03 165.36
N LYS A 309 19.07 -21.69 164.66
CA LYS A 309 20.15 -22.47 165.30
C LYS A 309 21.07 -21.57 166.13
N HIS A 310 21.41 -20.39 165.64
CA HIS A 310 22.20 -19.40 166.38
C HIS A 310 21.43 -18.93 167.62
N GLU A 311 20.12 -18.69 167.53
CA GLU A 311 19.26 -18.39 168.69
C GLU A 311 19.15 -19.56 169.68
N LEU A 312 19.09 -20.81 169.19
CA LEU A 312 18.98 -21.99 170.04
C LEU A 312 20.30 -22.28 170.78
N THR A 313 21.44 -22.10 170.11
CA THR A 313 22.76 -22.12 170.77
C THR A 313 22.98 -20.90 171.69
N ALA A 314 22.44 -19.73 171.37
CA ALA A 314 22.43 -18.58 172.26
C ALA A 314 21.56 -18.82 173.50
N ARG A 315 20.38 -19.45 173.36
CA ARG A 315 19.54 -19.92 174.48
C ARG A 315 20.26 -20.94 175.34
N ALA A 316 20.92 -21.94 174.74
CA ALA A 316 21.71 -22.93 175.48
C ALA A 316 22.86 -22.28 176.27
N ARG A 317 23.54 -21.27 175.70
CA ARG A 317 24.53 -20.44 176.43
C ARG A 317 23.88 -19.62 177.55
N LEU A 318 22.69 -19.07 177.33
CA LEU A 318 21.96 -18.28 178.33
C LEU A 318 21.48 -19.16 179.51
N GLU A 319 21.08 -20.40 179.25
CA GLU A 319 20.75 -21.40 180.27
C GLU A 319 21.99 -21.85 181.06
N GLN A 320 23.15 -22.01 180.39
CA GLN A 320 24.42 -22.23 181.09
C GLN A 320 24.81 -21.05 181.99
N MET A 321 24.52 -19.80 181.60
CA MET A 321 24.71 -18.62 182.47
C MET A 321 23.75 -18.58 183.67
N LYS A 322 22.50 -19.04 183.52
CA LYS A 322 21.50 -19.02 184.60
C LYS A 322 21.78 -19.97 185.76
N LEU A 323 22.66 -20.97 185.59
CA LEU A 323 22.95 -22.00 186.59
C LEU A 323 24.08 -21.61 187.57
N LYS A 324 24.52 -20.34 187.60
CA LYS A 324 25.72 -19.93 188.37
C LYS A 324 25.65 -18.63 189.19
N HIS A 325 24.51 -17.97 189.38
CA HIS A 325 24.39 -16.94 190.43
C HIS A 325 22.97 -16.73 190.97
N MET A 326 22.86 -16.76 192.30
CA MET A 326 21.90 -15.99 193.11
C MET A 326 22.68 -14.90 193.87
N ASP A 327 21.95 -13.96 194.48
CA ASP A 327 22.42 -12.81 195.29
C ASP A 327 23.22 -11.72 194.53
N ASP A 328 22.96 -10.42 194.66
CA ASP A 328 21.72 -9.71 195.04
C ASP A 328 21.70 -8.23 194.50
N PHE A 329 20.56 -7.56 194.63
CA PHE A 329 20.11 -6.21 194.16
C PHE A 329 20.96 -4.96 194.59
N PRO A 330 20.67 -3.68 194.17
CA PRO A 330 20.05 -3.14 192.92
C PRO A 330 20.54 -1.74 192.39
N ALA A 331 19.96 -1.33 191.25
CA ALA A 331 19.46 0.03 190.89
C ALA A 331 20.36 1.31 190.75
N ARG A 332 20.43 1.78 189.50
CA ARG A 332 20.00 3.13 189.01
C ARG A 332 21.01 4.32 188.92
N GLN A 333 21.34 4.68 187.67
CA GLN A 333 21.54 6.02 187.07
C GLN A 333 22.83 6.87 187.31
N THR A 334 22.99 7.85 186.39
CA THR A 334 23.75 9.13 186.39
C THR A 334 25.25 9.25 185.99
N HIS A 335 25.48 10.05 184.92
CA HIS A 335 26.60 11.00 184.57
C HIS A 335 28.09 10.52 184.60
N ILE A 336 28.87 10.54 183.49
CA ILE A 336 29.51 11.68 182.73
C ILE A 336 30.44 12.54 183.63
N PRO A 337 31.67 13.00 183.26
CA PRO A 337 32.43 13.07 181.96
C PRO A 337 33.85 12.40 182.05
N PRO A 338 34.87 12.63 181.18
CA PRO A 338 35.04 13.38 179.91
C PRO A 338 35.37 12.41 178.74
N GLN A 339 36.17 12.67 177.69
CA GLN A 339 36.25 13.62 176.53
C GLN A 339 37.18 12.92 175.49
N GLN A 340 37.41 13.27 174.21
CA GLN A 340 36.90 14.20 173.18
C GLN A 340 37.32 13.55 171.83
N ALA A 341 36.75 13.78 170.64
CA ALA A 341 35.61 14.54 170.12
C ALA A 341 35.00 13.69 168.96
N GLY A 342 34.09 14.07 168.05
CA GLY A 342 33.47 15.36 167.70
C GLY A 342 34.24 16.15 166.62
N ALA A 343 33.61 16.76 165.61
CA ALA A 343 32.22 16.68 165.12
C ALA A 343 32.10 17.37 163.73
N ALA A 344 31.15 17.06 162.84
CA ALA A 344 30.37 15.84 162.59
C ALA A 344 29.58 15.97 161.26
N ASP A 345 29.17 14.82 160.71
CA ASP A 345 27.91 14.55 159.97
C ASP A 345 27.55 15.11 158.55
N LEU A 346 26.79 14.23 157.86
CA LEU A 346 25.66 14.27 156.88
C LEU A 346 25.19 15.57 156.14
N PRO A 347 24.41 15.50 155.00
CA PRO A 347 23.08 14.82 154.88
C PRO A 347 22.67 14.16 153.53
N ASP A 348 21.48 13.53 153.51
CA ASP A 348 20.77 12.86 152.38
C ASP A 348 20.12 13.81 151.35
N LEU A 349 19.78 13.30 150.15
CA LEU A 349 19.27 14.05 149.00
C LEU A 349 18.02 13.43 148.33
N CYS A 350 16.89 14.15 148.34
CA CYS A 350 15.62 13.69 147.74
C CYS A 350 14.76 14.82 147.14
N CYS A 351 13.91 14.49 146.17
CA CYS A 351 13.08 15.46 145.45
C CYS A 351 11.70 15.68 146.08
N PRO A 352 11.30 16.93 146.42
CA PRO A 352 10.07 17.20 147.16
C PRO A 352 8.76 17.05 146.37
N LYS A 353 8.76 16.87 145.04
CA LYS A 353 7.52 16.75 144.23
C LYS A 353 7.08 15.30 144.00
N CYS A 354 8.01 14.34 143.89
CA CYS A 354 7.71 12.92 143.66
C CYS A 354 8.39 11.95 144.64
N ASN A 355 9.14 12.46 145.61
CA ASN A 355 9.85 11.69 146.65
C ASN A 355 10.89 10.69 146.10
N TYR A 356 11.45 10.95 144.91
CA TYR A 356 12.58 10.22 144.35
C TYR A 356 13.85 10.44 145.19
N LEU A 357 14.57 9.35 145.46
CA LEU A 357 15.83 9.32 146.21
C LEU A 357 17.00 9.32 145.22
N ALA A 358 17.86 10.34 145.27
CA ALA A 358 18.97 10.50 144.35
C ALA A 358 20.32 10.14 145.03
N PRO A 359 21.24 9.44 144.34
CA PRO A 359 22.52 9.04 144.92
C PRO A 359 23.54 10.20 145.04
N ASP A 360 23.32 11.33 144.36
CA ASP A 360 24.21 12.49 144.33
C ASP A 360 23.48 13.79 143.95
N MET A 361 24.17 14.94 144.11
CA MET A 361 23.62 16.28 143.85
C MET A 361 23.34 16.56 142.37
N ASP A 362 24.16 16.08 141.44
CA ASP A 362 23.99 16.34 140.01
C ASP A 362 22.77 15.59 139.48
N THR A 363 22.59 14.33 139.92
CA THR A 363 21.38 13.53 139.68
C THR A 363 20.13 14.19 140.27
N LEU A 364 20.21 14.77 141.48
CA LEU A 364 19.10 15.54 142.05
C LEU A 364 18.81 16.80 141.23
N GLN A 365 19.83 17.53 140.77
CA GLN A 365 19.67 18.79 140.04
C GLN A 365 19.05 18.57 138.65
N ILE A 366 19.46 17.51 137.92
CA ILE A 366 18.81 17.11 136.67
C ILE A 366 17.34 16.75 136.93
N HIS A 367 17.08 15.92 137.95
CA HIS A 367 15.74 15.48 138.28
C HIS A 367 14.80 16.62 138.69
N VAL A 368 15.26 17.58 139.52
CA VAL A 368 14.45 18.74 139.93
C VAL A 368 14.10 19.65 138.74
N MET A 369 14.97 19.72 137.73
CA MET A 369 14.76 20.57 136.55
C MET A 369 13.66 20.01 135.62
N ASP A 370 13.59 18.69 135.45
CA ASP A 370 12.50 18.04 134.70
C ASP A 370 11.23 17.88 135.53
N CYS A 371 11.36 17.56 136.83
CA CYS A 371 10.21 17.28 137.69
C CYS A 371 9.33 18.52 137.95
N ILE A 372 9.80 19.75 137.70
CA ILE A 372 9.01 20.97 137.95
C ILE A 372 8.12 21.39 136.75
N GLN A 373 8.28 20.78 135.56
CA GLN A 373 7.23 20.81 134.53
C GLN A 373 6.03 19.90 134.87
#